data_AF-A0A5C5XVF9-F1
#
_entry.id   AF-A0A5C5XVF9-F1
#
_cell.length_a   1.000
_cell.length_b   1.000
_cell.length_c   1.000
_cell.angle_alpha   90.00
_cell.angle_beta   90.00
_cell.angle_gamma   90.00
#
_symmetry.space_group_name_H-M   'P 1'
#
loop_
_entity.id
_entity.type
_entity.pdbx_description
1 polymer ?
#
loop_
_entity_poly.entity_id
_entity_poly.type
_entity_poly.pdbx_seq_one_letter_code
_entity_poly.pdbx_strand_id
1 'polypeptide(L)'
;MSSQKLKLEDLENNEPLPEILQAEWAKDQVLQLFADLAAGADVQHVQLRSSATDATVPLAAAEEAFATGDAQAIQVRYVFEGEMWCDTIMPGDPTTKIIRNRLPTL
;
A
#
# COMPACT_ATOMS: atom_id res chain seq x y z
N MET A 1 6.62 25.19 -2.84
CA MET A 1 6.03 23.90 -3.26
C MET A 1 5.00 24.21 -4.34
N SER A 2 5.40 24.20 -5.61
CA SER A 2 4.51 24.56 -6.72
C SER A 2 3.73 23.32 -7.14
N SER A 3 2.41 23.33 -6.95
CA SER A 3 1.53 22.31 -7.51
C SER A 3 1.60 22.39 -9.04
N GLN A 4 2.32 21.47 -9.67
CA GLN A 4 2.25 21.29 -11.11
C GLN A 4 0.86 20.72 -11.42
N LYS A 5 -0.01 21.57 -11.99
CA LYS A 5 -1.25 21.14 -12.60
C LYS A 5 -0.88 20.42 -13.89
N LEU A 6 -1.32 19.16 -14.02
CA LEU A 6 -1.24 18.41 -15.28
C LEU A 6 -1.80 19.27 -16.41
N LYS A 7 -1.01 19.45 -17.48
CA LYS A 7 -1.43 20.16 -18.68
C LYS A 7 -2.14 19.17 -19.60
N LEU A 8 -3.03 19.69 -20.44
CA LEU A 8 -3.73 18.88 -21.44
C LEU A 8 -2.75 18.15 -22.40
N GLU A 9 -1.58 18.76 -22.60
CA GLU A 9 -0.43 18.26 -23.35
C GLU A 9 0.13 16.93 -22.79
N ASP A 10 0.05 16.70 -21.48
CA ASP A 10 0.57 15.49 -20.83
C ASP A 10 -0.31 14.25 -21.15
N LEU A 11 -1.57 14.47 -21.54
CA LEU A 11 -2.49 13.41 -21.97
C LEU A 11 -2.22 12.94 -23.41
N GLU A 12 -1.51 13.76 -24.20
CA GLU A 12 -1.23 13.47 -25.61
C GLU A 12 -0.02 12.52 -25.81
N ASN A 13 0.79 12.32 -24.76
CA ASN A 13 1.96 11.42 -24.80
C ASN A 13 1.64 9.93 -24.58
N ASN A 14 0.37 9.57 -24.32
CA ASN A 14 -0.05 8.17 -24.14
C ASN A 14 0.82 7.39 -23.14
N GLU A 15 1.45 8.08 -22.17
CA GLU A 15 2.13 7.42 -21.07
C GLU A 15 1.06 6.71 -20.24
N PRO A 16 1.18 5.39 -20.04
CA PRO A 16 0.18 4.65 -19.29
C PRO A 16 0.11 5.22 -17.88
N LEU A 17 -1.04 5.75 -17.51
CA LEU A 17 -1.30 6.21 -16.15
C LEU A 17 -1.02 5.04 -15.19
N PRO A 18 -0.42 5.30 -14.01
CA PRO A 18 -0.18 4.26 -13.03
C PRO A 18 -1.49 3.53 -12.74
N GLU A 19 -1.45 2.19 -12.80
CA GLU A 19 -2.61 1.39 -12.46
C GLU A 19 -2.87 1.53 -10.95
N ILE A 20 -3.98 2.19 -10.61
CA ILE A 20 -4.47 2.34 -9.24
C ILE A 20 -5.63 1.36 -9.06
N LEU A 21 -5.40 0.30 -8.30
CA LEU A 21 -6.43 -0.66 -7.93
C LEU A 21 -6.93 -0.32 -6.52
N GLN A 22 -8.22 -0.02 -6.40
CA GLN A 22 -8.86 0.23 -5.11
C GLN A 22 -9.87 -0.87 -4.79
N ALA A 23 -9.82 -1.43 -3.59
CA ALA A 23 -10.79 -2.39 -3.10
C ALA A 23 -11.13 -2.16 -1.63
N GLU A 24 -12.28 -2.69 -1.20
CA GLU A 24 -12.67 -2.80 0.21
C GLU A 24 -12.68 -4.26 0.60
N TRP A 25 -11.85 -4.61 1.57
CA TRP A 25 -11.63 -5.98 2.02
C TRP A 25 -12.06 -6.16 3.47
N ALA A 26 -12.52 -7.37 3.77
CA ALA A 26 -12.74 -7.80 5.15
C ALA A 26 -11.40 -8.03 5.87
N LYS A 27 -11.42 -7.98 7.20
CA LYS A 27 -10.21 -8.07 8.03
C LYS A 27 -9.41 -9.35 7.78
N ASP A 28 -10.08 -10.48 7.63
CA ASP A 28 -9.48 -11.78 7.33
C ASP A 28 -8.76 -11.80 5.98
N GLN A 29 -9.31 -11.14 4.95
CA GLN A 29 -8.65 -11.01 3.64
C GLN A 29 -7.38 -10.18 3.72
N VAL A 30 -7.36 -9.13 4.55
CA VAL A 30 -6.14 -8.32 4.77
C VAL A 30 -5.10 -9.08 5.57
N LEU A 31 -5.51 -9.89 6.56
CA LEU A 31 -4.58 -10.78 7.27
C LEU A 31 -3.98 -11.83 6.32
N GLN A 32 -4.78 -12.37 5.39
CA GLN A 32 -4.27 -13.26 4.35
C GLN A 32 -3.26 -12.55 3.44
N LEU A 33 -3.50 -11.27 3.09
CA LEU A 33 -2.53 -10.47 2.32
C LEU A 33 -1.17 -10.36 3.04
N PHE A 34 -1.15 -10.14 4.35
CA PHE A 34 0.12 -10.12 5.11
C PHE A 34 0.85 -11.46 5.01
N ALA A 35 0.13 -12.58 5.12
CA ALA A 35 0.70 -13.91 4.96
C ALA A 35 1.26 -14.13 3.54
N ASP A 36 0.52 -13.72 2.51
CA ASP A 36 0.94 -13.85 1.12
C ASP A 36 2.18 -12.99 0.82
N LEU A 37 2.23 -11.75 1.33
CA LEU A 37 3.39 -10.87 1.21
C LEU A 37 4.61 -11.47 1.92
N ALA A 38 4.44 -12.04 3.11
CA ALA A 38 5.53 -12.67 3.86
C ALA A 38 6.08 -13.92 3.15
N ALA A 39 5.23 -14.67 2.45
CA ALA A 39 5.59 -15.94 1.81
C ALA A 39 6.11 -15.79 0.38
N GLY A 40 5.63 -14.79 -0.36
CA GLY A 40 5.79 -14.72 -1.82
C GLY A 40 6.31 -13.40 -2.37
N ALA A 41 6.44 -12.34 -1.55
CA ALA A 41 6.92 -11.05 -2.01
C ALA A 41 8.25 -10.66 -1.34
N ASP A 42 9.07 -9.91 -2.07
CA ASP A 42 10.26 -9.29 -1.51
C ASP A 42 9.87 -7.92 -0.93
N VAL A 43 9.55 -7.89 0.36
CA VAL A 43 9.10 -6.69 1.06
C VAL A 43 10.28 -5.76 1.37
N GLN A 44 10.30 -4.62 0.70
CA GLN A 44 11.38 -3.64 0.74
C GLN A 44 11.19 -2.60 1.85
N HIS A 45 9.94 -2.17 2.09
CA HIS A 45 9.65 -1.12 3.07
C HIS A 45 8.24 -1.29 3.63
N VAL A 46 8.08 -1.11 4.94
CA VAL A 46 6.77 -1.03 5.58
C VAL A 46 6.74 0.21 6.47
N GLN A 47 5.81 1.11 6.19
CA GLN A 47 5.52 2.28 7.03
C GLN A 47 4.22 2.04 7.78
N LEU A 48 4.25 2.14 9.10
CA LEU A 48 3.07 2.05 9.96
C LEU A 48 2.78 3.43 10.55
N ARG A 49 1.55 3.88 10.37
CA ARG A 49 0.98 5.01 11.10
C ARG A 49 -0.04 4.49 12.11
N SER A 50 0.16 4.85 13.36
CA SER A 50 -0.76 4.63 14.48
C SER A 50 -1.04 5.96 15.20
N SER A 51 -1.83 5.90 16.27
CA SER A 51 -2.06 7.06 17.14
C SER A 51 -0.78 7.54 17.86
N ALA A 52 0.19 6.64 18.04
CA ALA A 52 1.41 6.91 18.80
C ALA A 52 2.63 7.19 17.93
N THR A 53 2.68 6.68 16.70
CA THR A 53 3.89 6.69 15.87
C THR A 53 3.58 6.77 14.38
N ASP A 54 4.50 7.35 13.62
CA ASP A 54 4.61 7.19 12.18
C ASP A 54 6.04 6.73 11.90
N ALA A 55 6.23 5.42 11.70
CA ALA A 55 7.55 4.81 11.69
C ALA A 55 7.66 3.66 10.69
N THR A 56 8.88 3.41 10.24
CA THR A 56 9.22 2.21 9.49
C THR A 56 9.33 1.03 10.46
N VAL A 57 8.60 -0.04 10.16
CA VAL A 57 8.51 -1.24 11.02
C VAL A 57 8.70 -2.51 10.20
N PRO A 58 8.99 -3.67 10.81
CA PRO A 58 8.90 -4.96 10.13
C PRO A 58 7.45 -5.28 9.72
N LEU A 59 7.28 -6.07 8.65
CA LEU A 59 5.95 -6.50 8.16
C LEU A 59 5.10 -7.15 9.28
N ALA A 60 5.70 -8.04 10.06
CA ALA A 60 5.01 -8.72 11.17
C ALA A 60 4.49 -7.75 12.26
N ALA A 61 5.22 -6.67 12.54
CA ALA A 61 4.77 -5.66 13.49
C ALA A 61 3.59 -4.83 12.94
N ALA A 62 3.57 -4.59 11.63
CA ALA A 62 2.45 -3.94 10.97
C ALA A 62 1.21 -4.86 10.94
N GLU A 63 1.37 -6.15 10.70
CA GLU A 63 0.32 -7.16 10.78
C GLU A 63 -0.29 -7.21 12.19
N GLU A 64 0.55 -7.27 13.23
CA GLU A 64 0.10 -7.25 14.63
C GLU A 64 -0.70 -5.98 14.94
N ALA A 65 -0.19 -4.80 14.57
CA ALA A 65 -0.89 -3.54 14.78
C ALA A 65 -2.23 -3.47 14.01
N PHE A 66 -2.32 -4.08 12.83
CA PHE A 66 -3.59 -4.22 12.11
C PHE A 66 -4.55 -5.17 12.84
N ALA A 67 -4.04 -6.30 13.32
CA ALA A 67 -4.83 -7.31 14.03
C ALA A 67 -5.40 -6.76 15.36
N THR A 68 -4.64 -5.96 16.10
CA THR A 68 -5.09 -5.33 17.36
C THR A 68 -5.97 -4.10 17.15
N GLY A 69 -5.97 -3.53 15.94
CA GLY A 69 -6.73 -2.31 15.61
C GLY A 69 -5.99 -1.00 15.95
N ASP A 70 -4.69 -1.07 16.23
CA ASP A 70 -3.86 0.09 16.52
C ASP A 70 -3.39 0.83 15.25
N ALA A 71 -3.41 0.14 14.11
CA ALA A 71 -3.03 0.71 12.83
C ALA A 71 -4.09 1.69 12.29
N GLN A 72 -3.67 2.91 11.93
CA GLN A 72 -4.48 3.90 11.22
C GLN A 72 -4.23 3.86 9.72
N ALA A 73 -2.99 3.58 9.32
CA ALA A 73 -2.62 3.31 7.93
C ALA A 73 -1.32 2.50 7.89
N ILE A 74 -1.20 1.63 6.89
CA ILE A 74 0.02 0.86 6.62
C ILE A 74 0.35 1.05 5.14
N GLN A 75 1.60 1.38 4.84
CA GLN A 75 2.11 1.38 3.47
C GLN A 75 3.15 0.28 3.33
N VAL A 76 2.99 -0.61 2.37
CA VAL A 76 3.92 -1.69 2.08
C VAL A 76 4.46 -1.51 0.66
N ARG A 77 5.79 -1.44 0.53
CA ARG A 77 6.48 -1.49 -0.76
C ARG A 77 7.18 -2.82 -0.90
N TYR A 78 6.98 -3.47 -2.03
CA TYR A 78 7.50 -4.81 -2.27
C TYR A 78 7.69 -5.07 -3.75
N VAL A 79 8.47 -6.10 -4.06
CA VAL A 79 8.59 -6.65 -5.41
C VAL A 79 7.83 -7.97 -5.48
N PHE A 80 6.96 -8.09 -6.48
CA PHE A 80 6.22 -9.31 -6.77
C PHE A 80 6.26 -9.56 -8.28
N GLU A 81 6.63 -10.77 -8.69
CA GLU A 81 6.79 -11.15 -10.10
C GLU A 81 7.69 -10.20 -10.93
N GLY A 82 8.70 -9.61 -10.28
CA GLY A 82 9.65 -8.69 -10.92
C GLY A 82 9.17 -7.24 -11.03
N GLU A 83 7.99 -6.93 -10.51
CA GLU A 83 7.41 -5.61 -10.55
C GLU A 83 7.36 -4.97 -9.16
N MET A 84 7.55 -3.65 -9.12
CA MET A 84 7.48 -2.90 -7.88
C MET A 84 6.05 -2.44 -7.59
N TRP A 85 5.58 -2.74 -6.38
CA TRP A 85 4.25 -2.40 -5.91
C TRP A 85 4.30 -1.57 -4.64
N CYS A 86 3.28 -0.74 -4.44
CA CYS A 86 3.05 0.02 -3.23
C CYS A 86 1.58 -0.11 -2.83
N ASP A 87 1.35 -0.84 -1.76
CA ASP A 87 0.02 -1.03 -1.18
C ASP A 87 -0.18 -0.08 0.00
N THR A 88 -1.31 0.60 0.03
CA THR A 88 -1.77 1.43 1.16
C THR A 88 -3.02 0.79 1.74
N ILE A 89 -2.90 0.35 2.99
CA ILE A 89 -3.94 -0.31 3.78
C ILE A 89 -4.46 0.71 4.78
N MET A 90 -5.74 1.05 4.69
CA MET A 90 -6.42 1.99 5.59
C MET A 90 -7.53 1.25 6.34
N PRO A 91 -7.28 0.83 7.58
CA PRO A 91 -8.27 0.16 8.40
C PRO A 91 -9.49 1.06 8.62
N GLY A 92 -10.67 0.46 8.52
CA GLY A 92 -11.95 1.10 8.76
C GLY A 92 -12.90 0.14 9.46
N ASP A 93 -14.06 0.66 9.86
CA ASP A 93 -15.17 -0.11 10.42
C ASP A 93 -16.38 0.06 9.49
N PRO A 94 -16.84 -0.98 8.76
CA PRO A 94 -16.52 -2.40 8.93
C PRO A 94 -15.42 -2.96 8.01
N THR A 95 -15.03 -2.24 6.96
CA THR A 95 -14.11 -2.72 5.91
C THR A 95 -12.78 -1.98 5.93
N THR A 96 -11.73 -2.64 5.44
CA THR A 96 -10.42 -2.04 5.23
C THR A 96 -10.29 -1.63 3.77
N LYS A 97 -9.92 -0.37 3.53
CA LYS A 97 -9.67 0.13 2.18
C LYS A 97 -8.23 -0.18 1.79
N ILE A 98 -8.05 -0.82 0.65
CA ILE A 98 -6.76 -1.13 0.05
C ILE A 98 -6.62 -0.31 -1.24
N ILE A 99 -5.49 0.37 -1.38
CA ILE A 99 -5.08 1.05 -2.62
C ILE A 99 -3.76 0.44 -3.04
N ARG A 100 -3.70 -0.18 -4.22
CA ARG A 100 -2.49 -0.78 -4.78
C ARG A 100 -2.06 0.03 -5.98
N ASN A 101 -0.80 0.44 -5.97
CA ASN A 101 -0.19 1.18 -7.06
C ASN A 101 0.99 0.39 -7.58
N ARG A 102 1.00 0.08 -8.87
CA ARG A 102 2.24 -0.35 -9.53
C ARG A 102 3.15 0.86 -9.69
N LEU A 103 4.38 0.76 -9.18
CA LEU A 103 5.38 1.80 -9.33
C LEU A 103 6.19 1.56 -10.62
N PRO A 104 6.47 2.62 -11.40
CA PRO A 104 7.33 2.47 -12.56
C PRO A 104 8.74 2.05 -12.12
N THR A 105 9.30 1.05 -12.78
CA THR A 105 10.71 0.69 -12.68
C THR A 105 11.53 1.79 -13.37
N LEU A 106 12.40 2.45 -12.59
CA LEU A 106 13.37 3.44 -13.11
C LEU A 106 14.40 2.81 -14.05
#